data_AF-A0A7D5SVY0-F1
#
_entry.id   AF-A0A7D5SVY0-F1
#
_cell.length_a   1.000
_cell.length_b   1.000
_cell.length_c   1.000
_cell.angle_alpha   90.00
_cell.angle_beta   90.00
_cell.angle_gamma   90.00
#
_symmetry.space_group_name_H-M   'P 1'
#
loop_
_entity.id
_entity.type
_entity.pdbx_description
1 polymer ?
#
loop_
_entity_poly.entity_id
_entity_poly.type
_entity_poly.pdbx_seq_one_letter_code
_entity_poly.pdbx_strand_id
1 'polypeptide(L)'
;MAEPQTLSPSTPRLVPPPVPPEGRFRRGVRRAMDRSAAAGIISRPLLGRLPLRRWVPQDLHSLMDYKGGTASVVAGVLSGDAVAKSAGIALGSTILGVSLLTDYRISLTKLIPIEAHEIADYAFGAASILSPFVLGYAKRSPLAAAIHVAVGVTTVLASLVTDYRCQTGMHLGGELATDPGAIGA
;
A
#
# COMPACT_ATOMS: atom_id res chain seq x y z
N MET A 1 9.58 -39.22 -57.09
CA MET A 1 9.69 -37.77 -57.30
C MET A 1 9.49 -37.10 -55.95
N ALA A 2 10.51 -36.43 -55.42
CA ALA A 2 10.45 -35.76 -54.11
C ALA A 2 10.24 -34.26 -54.32
N GLU A 3 9.29 -33.69 -53.58
CA GLU A 3 8.91 -32.28 -53.62
C GLU A 3 9.96 -31.40 -52.92
N PRO A 4 10.38 -30.25 -53.47
CA PRO A 4 11.35 -29.38 -52.82
C PRO A 4 10.66 -28.50 -51.77
N GLN A 5 11.05 -28.64 -50.50
CA GLN A 5 10.62 -27.73 -49.44
C GLN A 5 11.25 -26.34 -49.63
N THR A 6 10.42 -25.35 -49.93
CA THR A 6 10.82 -23.94 -49.95
C THR A 6 10.91 -23.40 -48.52
N LEU A 7 12.13 -23.20 -48.02
CA LEU A 7 12.39 -22.49 -46.76
C LEU A 7 12.02 -21.00 -46.90
N SER A 8 11.03 -20.54 -46.13
CA SER A 8 10.74 -19.11 -46.02
C SER A 8 11.91 -18.37 -45.35
N PRO A 9 12.28 -17.17 -45.83
CA PRO A 9 13.35 -16.39 -45.21
C PRO A 9 12.91 -15.92 -43.81
N SER A 10 13.65 -16.35 -42.79
CA SER A 10 13.51 -15.90 -41.41
C SER A 10 13.79 -14.41 -41.32
N THR A 11 12.76 -13.61 -41.03
CA THR A 11 12.90 -12.16 -40.81
C THR A 11 13.89 -11.91 -39.66
N PRO A 12 14.90 -11.03 -39.81
CA PRO A 12 15.82 -10.71 -38.73
C PRO A 12 15.05 -10.19 -37.52
N ARG A 13 15.17 -10.88 -36.39
CA ARG A 13 14.58 -10.44 -35.13
C ARG A 13 15.34 -9.17 -34.69
N LEU A 14 14.69 -8.01 -34.81
CA LEU A 14 15.23 -6.74 -34.32
C LEU A 14 15.51 -6.87 -32.82
N VAL A 15 16.79 -6.92 -32.46
CA VAL A 15 17.21 -6.83 -31.06
C VAL A 15 17.12 -5.35 -30.67
N PRO A 16 16.27 -4.98 -29.70
CA PRO A 16 16.21 -3.59 -29.25
C PRO A 16 17.57 -3.17 -28.69
N PRO A 17 17.97 -1.90 -28.86
CA PRO A 17 19.23 -1.41 -28.32
C PRO A 17 19.27 -1.58 -26.79
N PRO A 18 20.46 -1.81 -26.21
CA PRO A 18 20.60 -1.93 -24.75
C PRO A 18 20.07 -0.66 -24.07
N VAL A 19 19.12 -0.84 -23.16
CA VAL A 19 18.59 0.28 -22.37
C VAL A 19 19.70 0.76 -21.44
N PRO A 20 20.06 2.05 -21.45
CA PRO A 20 21.10 2.57 -20.56
C PRO A 20 20.73 2.33 -19.09
N PRO A 21 21.72 2.12 -18.21
CA PRO A 21 21.48 1.81 -16.81
C PRO A 21 20.70 2.95 -16.15
N GLU A 22 19.47 2.66 -15.75
CA GLU A 22 18.61 3.63 -15.09
C GLU A 22 19.15 4.01 -13.70
N GLY A 23 19.09 5.30 -13.35
CA GLY A 23 19.46 5.75 -12.01
C GLY A 23 18.58 5.13 -10.91
N ARG A 24 19.16 4.89 -9.72
CA ARG A 24 18.47 4.28 -8.57
C ARG A 24 17.16 4.99 -8.21
N PHE A 25 17.15 6.32 -8.28
CA PHE A 25 15.97 7.15 -7.99
C PHE A 25 14.82 6.89 -8.98
N ARG A 26 15.10 6.93 -10.29
CA ARG A 26 14.10 6.67 -11.33
C ARG A 26 13.51 5.26 -11.22
N ARG A 27 14.35 4.26 -10.94
CA ARG A 27 13.88 2.89 -10.62
C ARG A 27 12.93 2.87 -9.43
N GLY A 28 13.26 3.59 -8.35
CA GLY A 28 12.40 3.69 -7.16
C GLY A 28 11.03 4.29 -7.49
N VAL A 29 11.01 5.41 -8.20
CA VAL A 29 9.76 6.08 -8.63
C VAL A 29 8.93 5.16 -9.52
N ARG A 30 9.55 4.51 -10.50
CA ARG A 30 8.84 3.57 -11.39
C ARG A 30 8.20 2.43 -10.60
N ARG A 31 8.93 1.83 -9.65
CA ARG A 31 8.37 0.79 -8.77
C ARG A 31 7.20 1.33 -7.97
N ALA A 32 7.35 2.47 -7.31
CA ALA A 32 6.26 3.07 -6.52
C ALA A 32 4.99 3.38 -7.35
N MET A 33 5.13 3.59 -8.67
CA MET A 33 4.02 3.85 -9.59
C MET A 33 3.48 2.60 -10.30
N ASP A 34 4.08 1.43 -10.09
CA ASP A 34 3.78 0.20 -10.82
C ASP A 34 2.42 -0.38 -10.39
N ARG A 35 1.55 -0.63 -11.37
CA ARG A 35 0.26 -1.33 -11.22
C ARG A 35 0.15 -2.52 -12.19
N SER A 36 1.26 -2.95 -12.78
CA SER A 36 1.29 -4.13 -13.64
C SER A 36 1.18 -5.41 -12.81
N ALA A 37 1.06 -6.57 -13.46
CA ALA A 37 1.10 -7.87 -12.77
C ALA A 37 2.40 -8.06 -11.95
N ALA A 38 3.51 -7.41 -12.33
CA ALA A 38 4.76 -7.44 -11.58
C ALA A 38 4.69 -6.67 -10.24
N ALA A 39 3.68 -5.82 -10.05
CA ALA A 39 3.46 -5.11 -8.80
C ALA A 39 2.87 -6.01 -7.70
N GLY A 40 2.24 -7.12 -8.07
CA GLY A 40 1.62 -8.07 -7.14
C GLY A 40 0.26 -8.58 -7.59
N ILE A 41 -0.28 -9.51 -6.80
CA ILE A 41 -1.58 -10.18 -6.99
C ILE A 41 -2.68 -9.26 -6.48
N ILE A 42 -3.70 -9.02 -7.29
CA ILE A 42 -4.79 -8.08 -6.97
C ILE A 42 -5.63 -8.60 -5.79
N SER A 43 -5.92 -7.72 -4.83
CA SER A 43 -6.83 -8.04 -3.72
C SER A 43 -8.24 -8.35 -4.19
N ARG A 44 -8.96 -9.17 -3.41
CA ARG A 44 -10.39 -9.38 -3.60
C ARG A 44 -11.17 -8.16 -3.14
N PRO A 45 -12.30 -7.85 -3.79
CA PRO A 45 -13.09 -6.70 -3.37
C PRO A 45 -13.72 -6.95 -2.00
N LEU A 46 -13.43 -6.07 -1.04
CA LEU A 46 -14.09 -6.07 0.26
C LEU A 46 -15.57 -5.77 0.07
N LEU A 47 -16.42 -6.60 0.70
CA LEU A 47 -17.89 -6.49 0.62
C LEU A 47 -18.40 -6.46 -0.84
N GLY A 48 -17.62 -7.01 -1.78
CA GLY A 48 -17.90 -7.00 -3.22
C GLY A 48 -17.86 -5.63 -3.88
N ARG A 49 -17.36 -4.57 -3.21
CA ARG A 49 -17.40 -3.19 -3.74
C ARG A 49 -16.16 -2.34 -3.50
N LEU A 50 -15.39 -2.60 -2.46
CA LEU A 50 -14.22 -1.80 -2.11
C LEU A 50 -12.93 -2.49 -2.57
N PRO A 51 -11.90 -1.73 -3.00
CA PRO A 51 -11.87 -0.28 -3.17
C PRO A 51 -12.77 0.18 -4.34
N LEU A 52 -13.27 1.43 -4.30
CA LEU A 52 -14.19 1.97 -5.32
C LEU A 52 -13.54 2.10 -6.70
N ARG A 53 -12.24 2.42 -6.70
CA ARG A 53 -11.38 2.50 -7.88
C ARG A 53 -9.97 2.02 -7.51
N ARG A 54 -9.13 1.76 -8.50
CA ARG A 54 -7.76 1.24 -8.33
C ARG A 54 -6.74 2.16 -9.00
N TRP A 55 -6.70 3.42 -8.53
CA TRP A 55 -5.90 4.50 -9.10
C TRP A 55 -4.56 4.68 -8.39
N VAL A 56 -4.54 4.55 -7.06
CA VAL A 56 -3.33 4.70 -6.25
C VAL A 56 -2.58 3.36 -6.23
N PRO A 57 -1.34 3.28 -6.73
CA PRO A 57 -0.55 2.04 -6.67
C PRO A 57 -0.30 1.59 -5.22
N GLN A 58 -0.26 0.27 -4.97
CA GLN A 58 -0.01 -0.31 -3.64
C GLN A 58 1.22 0.30 -2.95
N ASP A 59 2.37 0.38 -3.63
CA ASP A 59 3.59 0.90 -3.02
C ASP A 59 3.50 2.39 -2.65
N LEU A 60 2.73 3.17 -3.41
CA LEU A 60 2.47 4.56 -3.06
C LEU A 60 1.63 4.66 -1.79
N HIS A 61 0.58 3.84 -1.69
CA HIS A 61 -0.25 3.75 -0.49
C HIS A 61 0.59 3.34 0.72
N SER A 62 1.36 2.25 0.63
CA SER A 62 2.24 1.80 1.71
C SER A 62 3.27 2.84 2.15
N LEU A 63 3.77 3.67 1.21
CA LEU A 63 4.63 4.81 1.57
C LEU A 63 3.86 5.91 2.32
N MET A 64 2.60 6.14 1.97
CA MET A 64 1.72 7.06 2.70
C MET A 64 1.46 6.56 4.12
N ASP A 65 1.33 5.26 4.34
CA ASP A 65 1.12 4.68 5.67
C ASP A 65 2.34 4.90 6.57
N TYR A 66 3.55 4.62 6.06
CA TYR A 66 4.78 4.88 6.81
C TYR A 66 4.92 6.36 7.17
N LYS A 67 4.56 7.27 6.25
CA LYS A 67 4.58 8.72 6.50
C LYS A 67 3.51 9.14 7.50
N GLY A 68 2.27 8.68 7.33
CA GLY A 68 1.13 9.03 8.18
C GLY A 68 1.28 8.50 9.60
N GLY A 69 1.76 7.27 9.75
CA GLY A 69 2.08 6.69 11.04
C GLY A 69 3.18 7.46 11.77
N THR A 70 4.29 7.75 11.08
CA THR A 70 5.38 8.57 11.64
C THR A 70 4.89 9.97 12.02
N ALA A 71 4.12 10.63 11.15
CA ALA A 71 3.56 11.95 11.41
C ALA A 71 2.66 11.95 12.64
N SER A 72 1.84 10.90 12.83
CA SER A 72 0.97 10.76 13.99
C SER A 72 1.76 10.61 15.30
N VAL A 73 2.80 9.76 15.32
CA VAL A 73 3.68 9.64 16.49
C VAL A 73 4.36 10.97 16.81
N VAL A 74 4.97 11.60 15.80
CA VAL A 74 5.73 12.84 15.98
C VAL A 74 4.81 13.96 16.45
N ALA A 75 3.64 14.12 15.83
CA ALA A 75 2.66 15.13 16.22
C ALA A 75 2.19 14.94 17.66
N GLY A 76 1.88 13.71 18.07
CA GLY A 76 1.51 13.39 19.44
C GLY A 76 2.64 13.71 20.43
N VAL A 77 3.86 13.24 20.16
CA VAL A 77 5.02 13.43 21.06
C VAL A 77 5.38 14.92 21.22
N LEU A 78 5.38 15.68 20.12
CA LEU A 78 5.73 17.10 20.15
C LEU A 78 4.60 18.01 20.65
N SER A 79 3.38 17.49 20.85
CA SER A 79 2.24 18.28 21.29
C SER A 79 2.36 18.84 22.72
N GLY A 80 3.18 18.22 23.57
CA GLY A 80 3.24 18.51 25.01
C GLY A 80 2.01 18.05 25.81
N ASP A 81 0.99 17.49 25.16
CA ASP A 81 -0.23 16.99 25.81
C ASP A 81 -0.17 15.47 25.98
N ALA A 82 -0.38 14.99 27.20
CA ALA A 82 -0.27 13.56 27.51
C ALA A 82 -1.27 12.71 26.73
N VAL A 83 -2.49 13.20 26.50
CA VAL A 83 -3.55 12.48 25.79
C VAL A 83 -3.27 12.45 24.29
N ALA A 84 -2.89 13.58 23.70
CA ALA A 84 -2.50 13.64 22.30
C ALA A 84 -1.25 12.79 22.02
N LYS A 85 -0.29 12.75 22.94
CA LYS A 85 0.89 11.87 22.89
C LYS A 85 0.50 10.40 22.89
N SER A 86 -0.31 9.96 23.85
CA SER A 86 -0.78 8.57 23.90
C SER A 86 -1.57 8.18 22.65
N ALA A 87 -2.44 9.07 22.16
CA ALA A 87 -3.20 8.87 20.94
C ALA A 87 -2.27 8.73 19.72
N GLY A 88 -1.30 9.64 19.56
CA GLY A 88 -0.36 9.63 18.43
C GLY A 88 0.54 8.39 18.43
N ILE A 89 1.01 7.93 19.60
CA ILE A 89 1.76 6.68 19.73
C ILE A 89 0.87 5.49 19.35
N ALA A 90 -0.33 5.38 19.92
CA ALA A 90 -1.22 4.25 19.65
C ALA A 90 -1.61 4.16 18.16
N LEU A 91 -2.08 5.27 17.59
CA LEU A 91 -2.45 5.36 16.17
C LEU A 91 -1.23 5.07 15.28
N GLY A 92 -0.14 5.82 15.48
CA GLY A 92 1.04 5.71 14.64
C GLY A 92 1.69 4.33 14.68
N SER A 93 1.84 3.74 15.87
CA SER A 93 2.36 2.37 16.01
C SER A 93 1.44 1.33 15.39
N THR A 94 0.11 1.53 15.44
CA THR A 94 -0.85 0.60 14.82
C THR A 94 -0.66 0.56 13.31
N ILE A 95 -0.73 1.70 12.61
CA ILE A 95 -0.63 1.73 11.15
C ILE A 95 0.77 1.31 10.67
N LEU A 96 1.83 1.70 11.39
CA LEU A 96 3.19 1.24 11.10
C LEU A 96 3.33 -0.28 11.28
N GLY A 97 2.79 -0.83 12.37
CA GLY A 97 2.82 -2.25 12.65
C GLY A 97 2.07 -3.06 11.60
N VAL A 98 0.83 -2.66 11.28
CA VAL A 98 0.03 -3.30 10.24
C VAL A 98 0.78 -3.25 8.90
N SER A 99 1.29 -2.08 8.51
CA SER A 99 2.07 -1.88 7.28
C SER A 99 3.30 -2.78 7.19
N LEU A 100 4.11 -2.83 8.25
CA LEU A 100 5.33 -3.65 8.30
C LEU A 100 5.04 -5.15 8.18
N LEU A 101 3.84 -5.58 8.59
CA LEU A 101 3.44 -6.99 8.64
C LEU A 101 2.51 -7.39 7.48
N THR A 102 2.14 -6.48 6.59
CA THR A 102 1.20 -6.78 5.50
C THR A 102 1.88 -7.55 4.37
N ASP A 103 1.17 -8.48 3.76
CA ASP A 103 1.58 -9.11 2.50
C ASP A 103 1.55 -8.10 1.35
N TYR A 104 2.56 -7.23 1.25
CA TYR A 104 2.85 -6.39 0.08
C TYR A 104 4.37 -6.21 -0.10
N ARG A 105 4.79 -5.54 -1.17
CA ARG A 105 6.20 -5.51 -1.62
C ARG A 105 7.19 -4.85 -0.64
N ILE A 106 6.81 -3.73 -0.03
CA ILE A 106 7.69 -2.94 0.85
C ILE A 106 7.44 -3.19 2.35
N SER A 107 6.92 -4.36 2.71
CA SER A 107 6.75 -4.77 4.10
C SER A 107 8.02 -5.46 4.63
N LEU A 108 8.11 -5.58 5.96
CA LEU A 108 9.20 -6.31 6.61
C LEU A 108 8.93 -7.82 6.63
N THR A 109 7.68 -8.22 6.88
CA THR A 109 7.23 -9.61 6.89
C THR A 109 5.78 -9.68 6.42
N LYS A 110 5.38 -10.79 5.82
CA LYS A 110 4.07 -10.97 5.17
C LYS A 110 3.17 -11.84 6.05
N LEU A 111 2.59 -11.26 7.10
CA LEU A 111 1.75 -11.95 8.10
C LEU A 111 0.28 -11.52 8.07
N ILE A 112 -0.01 -10.35 7.53
CA ILE A 112 -1.36 -9.78 7.47
C ILE A 112 -1.86 -9.86 6.03
N PRO A 113 -3.02 -10.50 5.78
CA PRO A 113 -3.64 -10.54 4.47
C PRO A 113 -3.95 -9.13 3.95
N ILE A 114 -3.85 -8.92 2.63
CA ILE A 114 -3.99 -7.58 2.06
C ILE A 114 -5.39 -6.97 2.29
N GLU A 115 -6.44 -7.79 2.31
CA GLU A 115 -7.80 -7.31 2.62
C GLU A 115 -7.96 -6.98 4.11
N ALA A 116 -7.23 -7.65 5.00
CA ALA A 116 -7.23 -7.30 6.42
C ALA A 116 -6.54 -5.96 6.66
N HIS A 117 -5.49 -5.65 5.89
CA HIS A 117 -4.88 -4.32 5.85
C HIS A 117 -5.87 -3.26 5.37
N GLU A 118 -6.58 -3.49 4.25
CA GLU A 118 -7.59 -2.54 3.76
C GLU A 118 -8.70 -2.28 4.80
N ILE A 119 -9.17 -3.30 5.53
CA ILE A 119 -10.11 -3.12 6.66
C ILE A 119 -9.48 -2.26 7.76
N ALA A 120 -8.22 -2.54 8.10
CA ALA A 120 -7.49 -1.79 9.12
C ALA A 120 -7.33 -0.31 8.73
N ASP A 121 -7.17 0.01 7.46
CA ASP A 121 -7.05 1.40 7.01
C ASP A 121 -8.34 2.19 7.23
N TYR A 122 -9.51 1.61 6.95
CA TYR A 122 -10.79 2.27 7.23
C TYR A 122 -11.00 2.46 8.73
N ALA A 123 -10.69 1.43 9.54
CA ALA A 123 -10.80 1.50 10.99
C ALA A 123 -9.83 2.54 11.59
N PHE A 124 -8.57 2.53 11.16
CA PHE A 124 -7.54 3.47 11.56
C PHE A 124 -7.89 4.89 11.13
N GLY A 125 -8.35 5.07 9.89
CA GLY A 125 -8.73 6.37 9.36
C GLY A 125 -9.86 7.01 10.17
N ALA A 126 -10.91 6.24 10.46
CA ALA A 126 -12.00 6.68 11.33
C ALA A 126 -11.50 7.00 12.75
N ALA A 127 -10.69 6.12 13.35
CA ALA A 127 -10.14 6.34 14.69
C ALA A 127 -9.26 7.59 14.75
N SER A 128 -8.40 7.82 13.76
CA SER A 128 -7.54 9.00 13.66
C SER A 128 -8.35 10.28 13.58
N ILE A 129 -9.39 10.32 12.72
CA ILE A 129 -10.30 11.47 12.59
C ILE A 129 -11.02 11.76 13.91
N LEU A 130 -11.54 10.73 14.57
CA LEU A 130 -12.39 10.90 15.75
C LEU A 130 -11.59 11.15 17.03
N SER A 131 -10.36 10.64 17.13
CA SER A 131 -9.56 10.68 18.35
C SER A 131 -9.38 12.07 18.98
N PRO A 132 -9.11 13.19 18.26
CA PRO A 132 -8.98 14.50 18.91
C PRO A 132 -10.26 14.99 19.59
N PHE A 133 -11.42 14.60 19.06
CA PHE A 133 -12.71 15.00 19.56
C PHE A 133 -13.15 14.10 20.71
N VAL A 134 -13.05 12.78 20.52
CA VAL A 134 -13.44 11.77 21.52
C VAL A 134 -12.54 11.82 22.76
N LEU A 135 -11.23 12.00 22.56
CA LEU A 135 -10.26 12.08 23.67
C LEU A 135 -10.04 13.53 24.17
N GLY A 136 -10.76 14.51 23.61
CA GLY A 136 -10.80 15.87 24.13
C GLY A 136 -9.49 16.66 24.04
N TYR A 137 -8.61 16.35 23.08
CA TYR A 137 -7.37 17.12 22.86
C TYR A 137 -7.45 18.07 21.65
N ALA A 138 -8.59 18.12 20.93
CA ALA A 138 -8.78 19.01 19.79
C ALA A 138 -8.47 20.50 20.07
N LYS A 139 -8.92 21.02 21.22
CA LYS A 139 -8.68 22.41 21.62
C LYS A 139 -7.36 22.61 22.38
N ARG A 140 -6.88 21.57 23.07
CA ARG A 140 -5.65 21.61 23.88
C ARG A 140 -4.39 21.51 23.01
N SER A 141 -4.48 20.76 21.91
CA SER A 141 -3.37 20.49 20.99
C SER A 141 -3.84 20.58 19.54
N PRO A 142 -4.20 21.78 19.05
CA PRO A 142 -4.85 21.95 17.75
C PRO A 142 -3.98 21.47 16.58
N LEU A 143 -2.66 21.61 16.65
CA LEU A 143 -1.76 21.11 15.60
C LEU A 143 -1.75 19.58 15.53
N ALA A 144 -1.64 18.89 16.68
CA ALA A 144 -1.67 17.43 16.72
C ALA A 144 -3.03 16.89 16.27
N ALA A 145 -4.11 17.55 16.70
CA ALA A 145 -5.46 17.24 16.24
C ALA A 145 -5.62 17.39 14.73
N ALA A 146 -5.15 18.50 14.15
CA ALA A 146 -5.19 18.72 12.71
C ALA A 146 -4.39 17.66 11.93
N ILE A 147 -3.21 17.28 12.43
CA ILE A 147 -2.39 16.22 11.80
C ILE A 147 -3.10 14.86 11.87
N HIS A 148 -3.65 14.46 13.02
CA HIS A 148 -4.36 13.18 13.12
C HIS A 148 -5.61 13.14 12.22
N VAL A 149 -6.38 14.24 12.14
CA VAL A 149 -7.50 14.34 11.22
C VAL A 149 -7.03 14.26 9.76
N ALA A 150 -6.00 15.00 9.38
CA ALA A 150 -5.47 14.99 8.02
C ALA A 150 -4.94 13.61 7.61
N VAL A 151 -4.23 12.93 8.51
CA VAL A 151 -3.77 11.54 8.31
C VAL A 151 -4.97 10.62 8.12
N GLY A 152 -5.95 10.66 9.02
CA GLY A 152 -7.12 9.78 8.93
C GLY A 152 -7.96 10.01 7.66
N VAL A 153 -8.19 11.27 7.28
CA VAL A 153 -8.88 11.60 6.01
C VAL A 153 -8.09 11.10 4.81
N THR A 154 -6.78 11.33 4.79
CA THR A 154 -5.91 10.90 3.69
C THR A 154 -5.91 9.38 3.56
N THR A 155 -5.83 8.65 4.67
CA THR A 155 -5.89 7.18 4.68
C THR A 155 -7.22 6.69 4.10
N VAL A 156 -8.37 7.17 4.60
CA VAL A 156 -9.69 6.75 4.06
C VAL A 156 -9.79 7.03 2.57
N LEU A 157 -9.45 8.24 2.13
CA LEU A 157 -9.55 8.60 0.72
C LEU A 157 -8.61 7.77 -0.15
N ALA A 158 -7.38 7.52 0.31
CA ALA A 158 -6.44 6.67 -0.39
C ALA A 158 -6.97 5.24 -0.51
N SER A 159 -7.41 4.63 0.60
CA SER A 159 -7.95 3.26 0.63
C SER A 159 -9.12 3.06 -0.32
N LEU A 160 -10.02 4.06 -0.45
CA LEU A 160 -11.13 4.00 -1.40
C LEU A 160 -10.68 3.91 -2.87
N VAL A 161 -9.45 4.31 -3.18
CA VAL A 161 -8.93 4.34 -4.56
C VAL A 161 -7.62 3.55 -4.75
N THR A 162 -7.17 2.78 -3.75
CA THR A 162 -5.92 2.01 -3.81
C THR A 162 -6.09 0.76 -4.66
N ASP A 163 -5.12 0.50 -5.54
CA ASP A 163 -4.97 -0.79 -6.19
C ASP A 163 -4.27 -1.77 -5.25
N TYR A 164 -5.03 -2.29 -4.28
CA TYR A 164 -4.49 -3.19 -3.27
C TYR A 164 -3.93 -4.46 -3.91
N ARG A 165 -2.68 -4.78 -3.60
CA ARG A 165 -1.95 -5.93 -4.16
C ARG A 165 -1.07 -6.63 -3.13
N CYS A 166 -1.15 -7.96 -3.11
CA CYS A 166 -0.30 -8.80 -2.28
C CYS A 166 0.87 -9.43 -3.04
N GLN A 167 1.88 -9.96 -2.34
CA GLN A 167 3.04 -10.59 -2.95
C GLN A 167 2.96 -12.12 -2.90
N THR A 168 2.50 -12.69 -1.80
CA THR A 168 2.46 -14.14 -1.61
C THR A 168 1.14 -14.78 -1.98
N GLY A 169 0.07 -14.00 -2.12
CA GLY A 169 -1.28 -14.51 -2.34
C GLY A 169 -2.08 -14.62 -1.05
N MET A 170 -1.60 -14.01 0.05
CA MET A 170 -2.28 -14.07 1.33
C MET A 170 -3.55 -13.21 1.29
N HIS A 171 -4.64 -13.86 0.91
CA HIS A 171 -5.97 -13.27 0.89
C HIS A 171 -6.74 -13.59 2.17
N LEU A 172 -7.63 -12.70 2.57
CA LEU A 172 -8.58 -13.01 3.63
C LEU A 172 -9.49 -14.17 3.18
N GLY A 173 -9.55 -15.23 4.00
CA GLY A 173 -10.22 -16.49 3.66
C GLY A 173 -9.33 -17.53 2.95
N GLY A 174 -8.04 -17.24 2.79
CA GLY A 174 -7.04 -18.17 2.25
C GLY A 174 -6.74 -18.00 0.77
N GLU A 175 -5.64 -18.63 0.35
CA GLU A 175 -5.20 -18.73 -1.05
C GLU A 175 -6.21 -19.55 -1.87
N LEU A 176 -6.49 -19.10 -3.09
CA LEU A 176 -7.28 -19.84 -4.07
C LEU A 176 -6.37 -20.55 -5.07
N ALA A 177 -6.85 -21.66 -5.61
CA ALA A 177 -6.16 -22.40 -6.68
C ALA A 177 -5.91 -21.57 -7.95
N THR A 178 -6.63 -20.45 -8.11
CA THR A 178 -6.49 -19.53 -9.24
C THR A 178 -5.45 -18.43 -9.01
N ASP A 179 -4.90 -18.31 -7.82
CA ASP A 179 -3.91 -17.29 -7.51
C ASP A 179 -2.59 -17.63 -8.22
N PRO A 180 -1.91 -16.67 -8.87
CA PRO A 180 -0.78 -16.94 -9.76
C PRO A 180 0.52 -17.35 -9.02
N GLY A 181 0.43 -17.73 -7.74
CA GLY A 181 1.55 -18.03 -6.85
C GLY A 181 2.33 -16.79 -6.42
N ALA A 182 3.24 -16.97 -5.45
CA ALA A 182 4.03 -15.87 -4.91
C ALA A 182 4.89 -15.18 -5.99
N ILE A 183 4.82 -13.84 -6.04
CA ILE A 183 5.59 -13.02 -6.98
C ILE A 183 6.95 -12.67 -6.37
N GLY A 184 8.03 -13.06 -7.04
CA GLY A 184 9.38 -12.59 -6.72
C GLY A 184 9.95 -13.10 -5.39
N ALA A 185 9.62 -14.34 -5.01
CA ALA A 185 10.31 -15.07 -3.95
C ALA A 185 11.81 -15.24 -4.26
#